data_AF-A0A521GB06-F1
#
_entry.id   AF-A0A521GB06-F1
#
_cell.length_a   1.000
_cell.length_b   1.000
_cell.length_c   1.000
_cell.angle_alpha   90.00
_cell.angle_beta   90.00
_cell.angle_gamma   90.00
#
_symmetry.space_group_name_H-M   'P 1'
#
loop_
_entity.id
_entity.type
_entity.pdbx_description
1 polymer ?
#
loop_
_entity_poly.entity_id
_entity_poly.type
_entity_poly.pdbx_seq_one_letter_code
_entity_poly.pdbx_strand_id
1 'polypeptide(L)'
;MREGLVTPDNSNIETIKALSPDKKTLFVVLMNNRTEPTSATVRLQPEKIRSGNGRLTGLTQGKSVSGSTVTLPPFGVEVWQYVWQ
;
A
#
# COMPACT_ATOMS: atom_id res chain seq x y z
N MET A 1 3.76 0.36 15.47
CA MET A 1 2.97 -0.28 14.38
C MET A 1 3.46 -1.71 14.21
N ARG A 2 2.59 -2.67 13.84
CA ARG A 2 2.99 -4.09 13.70
C ARG A 2 3.88 -4.29 12.46
N GLU A 3 4.95 -5.08 12.61
CA GLU A 3 5.82 -5.49 11.51
C GLU A 3 5.08 -6.41 10.51
N GLY A 4 5.50 -6.35 9.24
CA GLY A 4 4.94 -7.21 8.18
C GLY A 4 3.47 -6.95 7.83
N LEU A 5 2.93 -5.76 8.13
CA LEU A 5 1.58 -5.34 7.69
C LEU A 5 1.55 -5.01 6.18
N VAL A 6 2.62 -4.38 5.70
CA VAL A 6 2.87 -4.06 4.30
C VAL A 6 4.31 -4.46 4.05
N THR A 7 4.53 -5.33 3.07
CA THR A 7 5.87 -5.79 2.71
C THR A 7 6.00 -5.79 1.18
N PRO A 8 6.68 -4.81 0.59
CA PRO A 8 7.11 -4.92 -0.81
C PRO A 8 8.22 -5.98 -0.92
N ASP A 9 8.22 -6.71 -2.03
CA ASP A 9 9.31 -7.63 -2.40
C ASP A 9 10.58 -6.91 -2.90
N ASN A 10 10.45 -5.63 -3.26
CA ASN A 10 11.54 -4.77 -3.71
C ASN A 10 11.88 -3.73 -2.63
N SER A 11 13.10 -3.79 -2.09
CA SER A 11 13.58 -2.90 -1.05
C SER A 11 13.76 -1.44 -1.48
N ASN A 12 13.72 -1.16 -2.79
CA ASN A 12 13.76 0.21 -3.31
C ASN A 12 12.40 0.92 -3.22
N ILE A 13 11.34 0.19 -2.87
CA ILE A 13 10.04 0.76 -2.55
C ILE A 13 9.93 0.93 -1.04
N GLU A 14 9.96 2.17 -0.59
CA GLU A 14 9.70 2.51 0.81
C GLU A 14 8.20 2.58 1.08
N THR A 15 7.82 2.26 2.32
CA THR A 15 6.41 2.24 2.72
C THR A 15 6.17 3.03 3.99
N ILE A 16 5.14 3.90 3.97
CA ILE A 16 4.61 4.58 5.15
C ILE A 16 3.18 4.10 5.36
N LYS A 17 2.80 3.88 6.62
CA LYS A 17 1.50 3.31 7.01
C LYS A 17 0.79 4.27 7.96
N ALA A 18 -0.51 4.47 7.76
CA ALA A 18 -1.34 5.23 8.68
C ALA A 18 -2.71 4.54 8.83
N LEU A 19 -3.23 4.53 10.05
CA LEU A 19 -4.55 3.97 10.35
C LEU A 19 -5.47 5.12 10.76
N SER A 20 -6.69 5.15 10.23
CA SER A 20 -7.69 6.14 10.62
C SER A 20 -8.05 6.01 12.12
N PRO A 21 -8.48 7.09 12.80
CA PRO A 21 -8.80 7.04 14.23
C PRO A 21 -9.87 6.00 14.59
N ASP A 22 -10.85 5.80 13.71
CA ASP A 22 -11.91 4.81 13.86
C ASP A 22 -11.50 3.37 13.49
N LYS A 23 -10.25 3.18 13.05
CA LYS A 23 -9.67 1.90 12.59
C LYS A 23 -10.47 1.24 11.46
N LYS A 24 -11.20 2.02 10.66
CA LYS A 24 -11.94 1.53 9.48
C LYS A 24 -11.18 1.69 8.17
N THR A 25 -10.06 2.41 8.17
CA THR A 25 -9.28 2.67 6.97
C THR A 25 -7.78 2.61 7.24
N LEU A 26 -7.05 1.82 6.45
CA LEU A 26 -5.59 1.78 6.41
C LEU A 26 -5.11 2.50 5.14
N PHE A 27 -4.20 3.45 5.32
CA PHE A 27 -3.48 4.12 4.25
C PHE A 27 -2.06 3.57 4.16
N VAL A 28 -1.62 3.32 2.94
CA VAL A 28 -0.26 2.87 2.64
C VAL A 28 0.30 3.78 1.54
N VAL A 29 1.37 4.49 1.85
CA VAL A 29 2.13 5.27 0.87
C VAL A 29 3.29 4.41 0.40
N LEU A 30 3.41 4.24 -0.92
CA LEU A 30 4.48 3.51 -1.60
C LEU A 30 5.32 4.53 -2.35
N MET A 31 6.63 4.55 -2.10
CA MET A 31 7.54 5.55 -2.68
C MET A 31 8.70 4.85 -3.35
N ASN A 32 8.97 5.22 -4.60
CA ASN A 32 10.19 4.82 -5.29
C ASN A 32 11.26 5.87 -5.08
N ASN A 33 12.33 5.56 -4.37
CA ASN A 33 13.43 6.50 -4.12
C ASN A 33 14.55 6.42 -5.17
N ARG A 34 14.30 5.77 -6.31
CA ARG A 34 15.26 5.58 -7.40
C ARG A 34 15.03 6.56 -8.55
N THR A 35 16.10 6.79 -9.30
CA THR A 35 16.12 7.48 -10.60
C THR A 35 15.56 6.61 -11.73
N GLU A 36 15.33 5.33 -11.50
CA GLU A 36 14.76 4.39 -12.45
C GLU A 36 13.31 4.02 -12.08
N PRO A 37 12.43 3.71 -13.05
CA PRO A 37 11.13 3.10 -12.77
C PRO A 37 11.31 1.79 -12.00
N THR A 38 10.48 1.57 -10.98
CA THR A 38 10.60 0.41 -10.10
C THR A 38 9.25 -0.29 -9.95
N SER A 39 9.25 -1.60 -10.15
CA SER A 39 8.11 -2.47 -9.88
C SER A 39 8.31 -3.26 -8.60
N ALA A 40 7.21 -3.49 -7.89
CA ALA A 40 7.18 -4.32 -6.69
C ALA A 40 5.82 -5.03 -6.55
N THR A 41 5.84 -6.26 -6.06
CA THR A 41 4.67 -6.91 -5.48
C THR A 41 4.63 -6.63 -3.97
N VAL A 42 3.56 -5.98 -3.54
CA VAL A 42 3.31 -5.55 -2.17
C VAL A 42 2.34 -6.49 -1.49
N ARG A 43 2.85 -7.28 -0.54
CA ARG A 43 2.01 -8.10 0.33
C ARG A 43 1.37 -7.22 1.40
N LEU A 44 0.05 -7.08 1.34
CA LEU A 44 -0.77 -6.36 2.32
C LEU A 44 -1.49 -7.37 3.22
N GLN A 45 -1.41 -7.19 4.54
CA GLN A 45 -1.99 -8.10 5.54
C GLN A 45 -2.92 -7.36 6.52
N PRO A 46 -4.03 -6.76 6.04
CA PRO A 46 -4.90 -5.93 6.87
C PRO A 46 -5.56 -6.72 8.01
N GLU A 47 -5.69 -8.04 7.86
CA GLU A 47 -6.19 -8.96 8.88
C GLU A 47 -5.37 -8.90 10.19
N LYS A 48 -4.09 -8.52 10.11
CA LYS A 48 -3.23 -8.30 11.29
C LYS A 48 -3.64 -7.08 12.12
N ILE A 49 -4.46 -6.18 11.59
CA ILE A 49 -5.07 -5.06 12.35
C ILE A 49 -6.48 -5.44 12.77
N ARG A 50 -7.30 -5.85 11.81
CA ARG A 50 -8.72 -6.15 12.00
C ARG A 50 -9.13 -7.24 11.03
N SER A 51 -9.81 -8.28 11.55
CA SER A 51 -10.41 -9.33 10.74
C SER A 51 -11.58 -8.80 9.91
N GLY A 52 -11.80 -9.38 8.74
CA GLY A 52 -12.88 -9.01 7.84
C GLY A 52 -12.36 -8.66 6.45
N ASN A 53 -13.30 -8.59 5.51
CA ASN A 53 -12.99 -8.19 4.14
C ASN A 53 -12.93 -6.66 4.04
N GLY A 54 -12.39 -6.20 2.92
CA GLY A 54 -12.29 -4.79 2.64
C GLY A 54 -11.97 -4.54 1.19
N ARG A 55 -11.96 -3.27 0.83
CA ARG A 55 -11.70 -2.81 -0.52
C ARG A 55 -10.39 -2.05 -0.57
N LEU A 56 -9.50 -2.47 -1.46
CA LEU A 56 -8.24 -1.79 -1.76
C LEU A 56 -8.40 -0.87 -2.98
N THR A 57 -8.06 0.41 -2.82
CA THR A 57 -8.15 1.44 -3.87
C THR A 57 -6.84 2.21 -3.96
N GLY A 58 -6.34 2.42 -5.18
CA GLY A 58 -5.23 3.31 -5.47
C GLY A 58 -5.77 4.73 -5.65
N LEU A 59 -5.35 5.63 -4.77
CA LEU A 59 -5.86 6.99 -4.71
C LEU A 59 -5.20 7.89 -5.77
N THR A 60 -3.96 7.62 -6.16
CA THR A 60 -3.26 8.48 -7.12
C THR A 60 -3.85 8.34 -8.52
N GLN A 61 -4.38 7.16 -8.85
CA GLN A 61 -5.03 6.89 -10.14
C GLN A 61 -6.56 6.75 -10.05
N GLY A 62 -7.14 6.80 -8.85
CA GLY A 62 -8.59 6.63 -8.63
C GLY A 62 -9.12 5.25 -9.05
N LYS A 63 -8.27 4.22 -9.05
CA LYS A 63 -8.60 2.88 -9.57
C LYS A 63 -8.63 1.84 -8.46
N SER A 64 -9.51 0.86 -8.60
CA SER A 64 -9.44 -0.34 -7.77
C SER A 64 -8.10 -1.03 -8.05
N VAL A 65 -7.38 -1.42 -7.00
CA VAL A 65 -6.12 -2.16 -7.19
C VAL A 65 -6.49 -3.62 -7.40
N SER A 66 -6.36 -4.11 -8.64
CA SER A 66 -6.56 -5.52 -8.96
C SER A 66 -5.24 -6.27 -8.74
N GLY A 67 -4.94 -6.57 -7.48
CA GLY A 67 -3.74 -7.31 -7.09
C GLY A 67 -2.79 -6.51 -6.20
N SER A 68 -1.57 -7.02 -6.07
CA SER A 68 -0.55 -6.50 -5.16
C SER A 68 0.60 -5.81 -5.88
N THR A 69 0.59 -5.73 -7.21
CA THR A 69 1.72 -5.19 -7.96
C THR A 69 1.56 -3.70 -8.22
N VAL A 70 2.64 -2.95 -8.01
CA VAL A 70 2.75 -1.54 -8.35
C VAL A 70 3.97 -1.32 -9.23
N THR A 71 3.87 -0.39 -10.17
CA THR A 71 5.01 0.16 -10.90
C THR A 71 5.02 1.65 -10.69
N LEU A 72 6.10 2.16 -10.10
CA LEU A 72 6.28 3.58 -9.81
C LEU A 72 7.32 4.18 -10.77
N PRO A 73 7.08 5.39 -11.30
CA PRO A 73 8.10 6.12 -12.05
C PRO A 73 9.27 6.52 -11.12
N PRO A 74 10.38 7.06 -11.67
CA PRO A 74 11.44 7.66 -10.88
C PRO A 74 10.89 8.67 -9.88
N PHE A 75 11.27 8.56 -8.60
CA PHE A 75 10.76 9.41 -7.51
C PHE A 75 9.22 9.43 -7.38
N GLY A 76 8.56 8.41 -7.92
CA GLY A 76 7.10 8.29 -7.96
C GLY A 76 6.51 7.85 -6.62
N VAL A 77 5.24 8.22 -6.42
CA VAL A 77 4.46 7.87 -5.24
C VAL A 77 3.11 7.29 -5.64
N GLU A 78 2.70 6.22 -5.00
CA GLU A 78 1.31 5.71 -5.03
C GLU A 78 0.75 5.65 -3.61
N VAL A 79 -0.52 5.98 -3.46
CA VAL A 79 -1.21 5.89 -2.17
C VAL A 79 -2.32 4.87 -2.29
N TRP A 80 -2.24 3.82 -1.48
CA TRP A 80 -3.30 2.85 -1.35
C TRP A 80 -4.16 3.11 -0.12
N GLN A 81 -5.45 2.86 -0.27
CA GLN A 81 -6.45 2.91 0.77
C GLN A 81 -7.14 1.56 0.87
N TYR A 82 -7.07 0.93 2.04
CA TYR A 82 -7.83 -0.26 2.37
C TYR A 82 -8.94 0.10 3.36
N VAL A 83 -10.20 -0.07 2.95
CA VAL A 83 -11.38 0.20 3.77
C VAL A 83 -12.02 -1.12 4.17
N TRP A 84 -12.08 -1.41 5.47
CA TRP A 84 -12.80 -2.59 5.98
C TRP A 84 -14.30 -2.40 5.82
N GLN A 85 -15.00 -3.48 5.41
CA GLN A 85 -16.45 -3.53 5.27
C GLN A 85 -17.12 -4.18 6.48
#